data_AF-A0A2V8V2W9-F1
#
_entry.id   AF-A0A2V8V2W9-F1
#
_cell.length_a   1.000
_cell.length_b   1.000
_cell.length_c   1.000
_cell.angle_alpha   90.00
_cell.angle_beta   90.00
_cell.angle_gamma   90.00
#
_symmetry.space_group_name_H-M   'P 1'
#
loop_
_entity.id
_entity.type
_entity.pdbx_description
1 polymer ?
#
loop_
_entity_poly.entity_id
_entity_poly.type
_entity_poly.pdbx_seq_one_letter_code
_entity_poly.pdbx_strand_id
1 'polypeptide(L)'
;MPDRWHGALWKRNAVLREGRTVLQLTECQKDRVLGPYDIENLRPRCVSASLVFGQIVHQALAVFFRENGNPLKFFVDTWKDANGFDLNYSRSESWEKLNAGGQSLLERFLRDELSRLGEITASEKVFELRITNVDRPLVGIIDLLADVAGKKTVVGFKTSGLS
;
A
#
# COMPACT_ATOMS: atom_id res chain seq x y z
N MET A 1 -10.92 33.11 5.89
CA MET A 1 -11.32 32.25 7.01
C MET A 1 -12.84 32.14 7.03
N PRO A 2 -13.46 30.94 7.04
CA PRO A 2 -12.87 29.60 6.98
C PRO A 2 -13.18 28.83 5.67
N ASP A 3 -12.23 27.99 5.31
CA ASP A 3 -12.29 26.96 4.27
C ASP A 3 -13.31 25.86 4.61
N ARG A 4 -14.12 25.45 3.63
CA ARG A 4 -14.90 24.20 3.67
C ARG A 4 -14.50 23.31 2.51
N TRP A 5 -13.46 22.51 2.73
CA TRP A 5 -13.14 21.37 1.88
C TRP A 5 -14.08 20.20 2.23
N HIS A 6 -15.15 20.00 1.46
CA HIS A 6 -15.87 18.73 1.42
C HIS A 6 -15.15 17.78 0.45
N GLY A 7 -13.98 17.29 0.88
CA GLY A 7 -13.26 16.22 0.21
C GLY A 7 -13.70 14.86 0.74
N ALA A 8 -14.69 14.23 0.11
CA ALA A 8 -14.98 12.82 0.31
C ALA A 8 -13.79 12.00 -0.23
N LEU A 9 -12.80 11.76 0.64
CA LEU A 9 -11.64 10.91 0.39
C LEU A 9 -12.09 9.45 0.39
N TRP A 10 -12.26 8.90 -0.81
CA TRP A 10 -12.49 7.49 -1.04
C TRP A 10 -11.28 6.67 -0.62
N LYS A 11 -11.29 6.19 0.62
CA LYS A 11 -10.39 5.15 1.11
C LYS A 11 -10.95 3.79 0.70
N ARG A 12 -10.54 3.27 -0.44
CA ARG A 12 -10.78 1.85 -0.74
C ARG A 12 -9.68 1.05 -0.06
N ASN A 13 -9.98 0.55 1.15
CA ASN A 13 -9.30 -0.50 1.93
C ASN A 13 -8.47 -0.12 3.18
N ALA A 14 -8.36 1.14 3.57
CA ALA A 14 -7.78 1.50 4.87
C ALA A 14 -8.57 2.63 5.51
N VAL A 15 -9.20 2.42 6.66
CA VAL A 15 -9.86 3.50 7.40
C VAL A 15 -8.93 3.95 8.50
N LEU A 16 -8.36 5.16 8.35
CA LEU A 16 -7.68 5.84 9.46
C LEU A 16 -8.70 6.08 10.58
N ARG A 17 -8.52 5.38 11.71
CA ARG A 17 -9.03 5.80 13.02
C ARG A 17 -7.81 6.13 13.88
N GLU A 18 -7.82 7.29 14.52
CA GLU A 18 -6.87 7.68 15.58
C GLU A 18 -5.38 7.56 15.21
N GLY A 19 -4.97 8.11 14.05
CA GLY A 19 -3.55 8.20 13.69
C GLY A 19 -2.85 6.87 13.42
N ARG A 20 -3.57 5.75 13.40
CA ARG A 20 -3.06 4.44 12.97
C ARG A 20 -3.73 4.04 11.66
N THR A 21 -2.93 3.55 10.71
CA THR A 21 -3.46 2.93 9.49
C THR A 21 -4.07 1.59 9.87
N VAL A 22 -5.35 1.59 10.22
CA VAL A 22 -6.10 0.37 10.48
C VAL A 22 -6.54 -0.19 9.12
N LEU A 23 -6.03 -1.39 8.81
CA LEU A 23 -6.56 -2.24 7.75
C LEU A 23 -8.05 -2.47 8.05
N GLN A 24 -8.95 -1.78 7.34
CA GLN A 24 -10.37 -2.11 7.41
C GLN A 24 -10.65 -3.21 6.40
N LEU A 25 -10.10 -4.40 6.68
CA LEU A 25 -10.46 -5.64 5.99
C LEU A 25 -11.84 -6.02 6.54
N THR A 26 -12.88 -5.79 5.73
CA THR A 26 -14.26 -6.03 6.15
C THR A 26 -14.55 -7.53 6.10
N GLU A 27 -15.14 -8.02 7.18
CA GLU A 27 -15.60 -9.40 7.37
C GLU A 27 -16.48 -9.86 6.19
N CYS A 28 -16.20 -11.07 5.68
CA CYS A 28 -16.88 -11.66 4.54
C CYS A 28 -18.34 -12.02 4.90
N GLN A 29 -19.31 -11.22 4.45
CA GLN A 29 -20.73 -11.56 4.62
C GLN A 29 -21.18 -12.59 3.57
N LYS A 30 -21.60 -13.77 4.05
CA LYS A 30 -22.33 -14.78 3.26
C LYS A 30 -23.77 -14.33 3.05
N ASP A 31 -24.28 -14.59 1.84
CA ASP A 31 -25.69 -14.61 1.45
C ASP A 31 -26.40 -13.28 1.09
N ARG A 32 -26.24 -12.85 -0.17
CA ARG A 32 -27.32 -12.17 -0.92
C ARG A 32 -27.09 -12.22 -2.44
N VAL A 33 -28.14 -12.51 -3.21
CA VAL A 33 -28.15 -12.50 -4.69
C VAL A 33 -28.44 -11.07 -5.19
N LEU A 34 -27.64 -10.52 -6.12
CA LEU A 34 -27.81 -9.19 -6.71
C LEU A 34 -27.51 -9.17 -8.23
N GLY A 35 -28.17 -8.25 -8.95
CA GLY A 35 -28.18 -8.10 -10.41
C GLY A 35 -27.09 -7.18 -11.01
N PRO A 36 -27.12 -6.93 -12.34
CA PRO A 36 -25.93 -6.59 -13.15
C PRO A 36 -25.38 -5.14 -13.05
N TYR A 37 -25.95 -4.24 -12.26
CA TYR A 37 -25.52 -2.83 -12.18
C TYR A 37 -25.15 -2.33 -10.76
N ASP A 38 -25.09 -3.21 -9.76
CA ASP A 38 -24.66 -2.85 -8.40
C ASP A 38 -23.11 -2.86 -8.29
N ILE A 39 -22.45 -1.84 -8.84
CA ILE A 39 -20.98 -1.67 -8.75
C ILE A 39 -20.53 -1.32 -7.31
N GLU A 40 -21.46 -0.99 -6.42
CA GLU A 40 -21.18 -0.69 -5.00
C GLU A 40 -21.00 -1.93 -4.11
N ASN A 41 -21.29 -3.14 -4.62
CA ASN A 41 -21.15 -4.41 -3.87
C ASN A 41 -20.28 -5.47 -4.55
N LEU A 42 -19.45 -5.08 -5.53
CA LEU A 42 -18.37 -5.93 -6.06
C LEU A 42 -17.18 -6.00 -5.08
N ARG A 43 -17.43 -6.18 -3.78
CA ARG A 43 -16.35 -6.50 -2.85
C ARG A 43 -15.84 -7.90 -3.20
N PRO A 44 -14.53 -8.08 -3.43
CA PRO A 44 -13.94 -9.41 -3.52
C PRO A 44 -14.36 -10.22 -2.30
N ARG A 45 -14.95 -11.40 -2.52
CA ARG A 45 -15.45 -12.28 -1.45
C ARG A 45 -14.34 -12.71 -0.48
N CYS A 46 -13.09 -12.62 -0.90
CA CYS A 46 -11.88 -12.75 -0.10
C CYS A 46 -10.84 -11.76 -0.67
N VAL A 47 -10.05 -11.10 0.16
CA VAL A 47 -9.05 -10.11 -0.29
C VAL A 47 -7.83 -10.86 -0.84
N SER A 48 -7.29 -10.41 -1.99
CA SER A 48 -6.09 -11.02 -2.57
C SER A 48 -4.92 -10.92 -1.61
N ALA A 49 -4.27 -12.06 -1.33
CA ALA A 49 -3.08 -12.15 -0.49
C ALA A 49 -1.94 -11.28 -1.03
N SER A 50 -1.73 -11.25 -2.35
CA SER A 50 -0.71 -10.43 -3.01
C SER A 50 -0.95 -8.93 -2.83
N LEU A 51 -2.20 -8.50 -2.80
CA LEU A 51 -2.57 -7.09 -2.59
C LEU A 51 -2.31 -6.67 -1.14
N VAL A 52 -2.72 -7.49 -0.16
CA VAL A 52 -2.43 -7.26 1.26
C VAL A 52 -0.93 -7.28 1.51
N PHE A 53 -0.23 -8.26 0.95
CA PHE A 53 1.22 -8.37 0.98
C PHE A 53 1.91 -7.10 0.45
N GLY A 54 1.54 -6.66 -0.74
CA GLY A 54 2.09 -5.44 -1.35
C GLY A 54 1.87 -4.22 -0.47
N GLN A 55 0.67 -4.06 0.08
CA GLN A 55 0.35 -2.95 0.97
C GLN A 55 1.21 -2.95 2.24
N ILE A 56 1.42 -4.11 2.87
CA ILE A 56 2.25 -4.22 4.08
C ILE A 56 3.71 -3.89 3.78
N VAL A 57 4.24 -4.30 2.61
CA VAL A 57 5.61 -3.92 2.17
C VAL A 57 5.72 -2.40 1.98
N HIS A 58 4.75 -1.75 1.35
CA HIS A 58 4.75 -0.28 1.20
C HIS A 58 4.70 0.43 2.56
N GLN A 59 3.88 -0.07 3.49
CA GLN A 59 3.82 0.47 4.85
C GLN A 59 5.15 0.30 5.60
N ALA A 60 5.80 -0.86 5.46
CA ALA A 60 7.12 -1.09 6.05
C ALA A 60 8.15 -0.08 5.55
N LEU A 61 8.19 0.16 4.23
CA LEU A 61 9.08 1.16 3.64
C LEU A 61 8.72 2.59 4.08
N ALA A 62 7.44 2.92 4.17
CA ALA A 62 6.99 4.22 4.65
C ALA A 62 7.44 4.51 6.09
N VAL A 63 7.32 3.51 6.98
CA VAL A 63 7.82 3.60 8.37
C VAL A 63 9.33 3.78 8.39
N PHE A 64 10.06 3.02 7.57
CA PHE A 64 11.50 3.16 7.45
C PHE A 64 11.91 4.59 7.02
N PHE A 65 11.30 5.14 5.98
CA PHE A 65 11.66 6.47 5.46
C PHE A 65 11.15 7.64 6.30
N ARG A 66 10.02 7.51 6.99
CA ARG A 66 9.40 8.61 7.77
C ARG A 66 9.84 8.63 9.23
N GLU A 67 9.95 7.46 9.83
CA GLU A 67 10.11 7.30 11.28
C GLU A 67 11.47 6.70 11.65
N ASN A 68 12.29 6.36 10.66
CA ASN A 68 13.56 5.64 10.84
C ASN A 68 13.37 4.31 11.59
N GLY A 69 12.20 3.68 11.41
CA GLY A 69 11.86 2.39 12.03
C GLY A 69 12.47 1.21 11.28
N ASN A 70 12.39 0.00 11.87
CA ASN A 70 12.89 -1.22 11.24
C ASN A 70 11.81 -1.81 10.30
N PRO A 71 11.99 -1.79 8.96
CA PRO A 71 10.98 -2.23 8.01
C PRO A 71 10.77 -3.75 8.05
N LEU A 72 11.83 -4.53 8.32
CA LEU A 72 11.74 -5.99 8.45
C LEU A 72 10.90 -6.39 9.64
N LYS A 73 11.16 -5.79 10.80
CA LYS A 73 10.35 -6.02 12.00
C LYS A 73 8.90 -5.62 11.75
N PHE A 74 8.66 -4.43 11.19
CA PHE A 74 7.32 -3.96 10.87
C PHE A 74 6.58 -4.92 9.93
N PHE A 75 7.25 -5.38 8.87
CA PHE A 75 6.69 -6.34 7.93
C PHE A 75 6.31 -7.66 8.61
N VAL A 76 7.22 -8.26 9.38
CA VAL A 76 6.98 -9.55 10.04
C VAL A 76 5.83 -9.46 11.04
N ASP A 77 5.81 -8.41 11.87
CA ASP A 77 4.77 -8.21 12.88
C ASP A 77 3.40 -7.98 12.19
N THR A 78 3.35 -7.11 11.18
CA THR A 78 2.10 -6.78 10.47
C THR A 78 1.62 -7.94 9.59
N TRP A 79 2.53 -8.67 8.95
CA TRP A 79 2.18 -9.88 8.20
C TRP A 79 1.61 -10.92 9.15
N LYS A 80 2.21 -11.16 10.33
CA LYS A 80 1.65 -12.08 11.34
C LYS A 80 0.23 -11.70 11.76
N ASP A 81 -0.04 -10.42 11.98
CA ASP A 81 -1.37 -9.92 12.32
C ASP A 81 -2.38 -10.15 11.18
N ALA A 82 -1.90 -10.18 9.92
CA ALA A 82 -2.75 -10.45 8.76
C ALA A 82 -3.29 -11.90 8.72
N ASN A 83 -2.79 -12.81 9.56
CA ASN A 83 -3.21 -14.21 9.59
C ASN A 83 -4.65 -14.36 10.12
N GLY A 84 -5.16 -13.33 10.80
CA GLY A 84 -6.54 -13.28 11.26
C GLY A 84 -7.57 -13.03 10.15
N PHE A 85 -7.13 -12.79 8.91
CA PHE A 85 -8.01 -12.50 7.78
C PHE A 85 -8.08 -13.66 6.78
N ASP A 86 -9.24 -13.81 6.13
CA ASP A 86 -9.43 -14.76 5.05
C ASP A 86 -8.82 -14.24 3.74
N LEU A 87 -7.56 -14.60 3.51
CA LEU A 87 -6.77 -14.20 2.34
C LEU A 87 -6.90 -15.21 1.20
N ASN A 88 -7.11 -14.70 -0.01
CA ASN A 88 -7.15 -15.52 -1.22
C ASN A 88 -5.78 -15.57 -1.91
N TYR A 89 -5.20 -16.76 -2.00
CA TYR A 89 -3.90 -17.01 -2.62
C TYR A 89 -4.08 -17.49 -4.05
N SER A 90 -3.26 -16.99 -4.97
CA SER A 90 -3.14 -17.61 -6.29
C SER A 90 -2.46 -18.98 -6.20
N ARG A 91 -2.53 -19.77 -7.28
CA ARG A 91 -1.98 -21.15 -7.32
C ARG A 91 -0.50 -21.26 -6.95
N SER A 92 0.28 -20.20 -7.15
CA SER A 92 1.72 -20.17 -6.87
C SER A 92 2.07 -19.63 -5.49
N GLU A 93 1.12 -19.02 -4.79
CA GLU A 93 1.35 -18.32 -3.52
C GLU A 93 0.99 -19.20 -2.32
N SER A 94 1.68 -18.94 -1.21
CA SER A 94 1.29 -19.41 0.11
C SER A 94 1.67 -18.35 1.13
N TRP A 95 1.13 -18.48 2.33
CA TRP A 95 1.48 -17.63 3.46
C TRP A 95 3.00 -17.56 3.70
N GLU A 96 3.64 -18.73 3.73
CA GLU A 96 5.08 -18.88 3.98
C GLU A 96 5.90 -18.29 2.85
N LYS A 97 5.48 -18.51 1.60
CA LYS A 97 6.17 -17.96 0.42
C LYS A 97 6.13 -16.44 0.41
N LEU A 98 4.97 -15.83 0.69
CA LEU A 98 4.85 -14.38 0.76
C LEU A 98 5.64 -13.81 1.95
N ASN A 99 5.62 -14.48 3.10
CA ASN A 99 6.40 -14.06 4.26
C ASN A 99 7.92 -14.09 3.99
N ALA A 100 8.43 -15.20 3.46
CA ALA A 100 9.83 -15.35 3.10
C ALA A 100 10.23 -14.36 2.00
N GLY A 101 9.38 -14.24 0.96
CA GLY A 101 9.59 -13.32 -0.15
C GLY A 101 9.64 -11.85 0.30
N GLY A 102 8.76 -11.43 1.21
CA GLY A 102 8.77 -10.07 1.77
C GLY A 102 10.02 -9.76 2.59
N GLN A 103 10.44 -10.68 3.45
CA GLN A 103 11.68 -10.53 4.21
C GLN A 103 12.90 -10.42 3.29
N SER A 104 13.06 -11.35 2.35
CA SER A 104 14.16 -11.31 1.39
C SER A 104 14.13 -10.07 0.49
N LEU A 105 12.95 -9.61 0.09
CA LEU A 105 12.78 -8.37 -0.69
C LEU A 105 13.27 -7.15 0.08
N LEU A 106 12.85 -7.00 1.34
CA LEU A 106 13.24 -5.88 2.19
C LEU A 106 14.73 -5.92 2.54
N GLU A 107 15.29 -7.09 2.87
CA GLU A 107 16.72 -7.27 3.11
C GLU A 107 17.55 -6.89 1.89
N ARG A 108 17.14 -7.38 0.71
CA ARG A 108 17.80 -7.05 -0.56
C ARG A 108 17.73 -5.57 -0.85
N PHE A 109 16.57 -4.94 -0.65
CA PHE A 109 16.40 -3.51 -0.85
C PHE A 109 17.35 -2.71 0.05
N LEU A 110 17.39 -3.01 1.36
CA LEU A 110 18.25 -2.30 2.31
C LEU A 110 19.74 -2.47 1.99
N ARG A 111 20.15 -3.65 1.55
CA ARG A 111 21.55 -3.96 1.25
C ARG A 111 22.01 -3.39 -0.09
N ASP A 112 21.21 -3.56 -1.13
CA ASP A 112 21.67 -3.38 -2.52
C ASP A 112 21.13 -2.09 -3.15
N GLU A 113 19.92 -1.65 -2.79
CA GLU A 113 19.22 -0.56 -3.47
C GLU A 113 19.22 0.75 -2.69
N LEU A 114 19.24 0.68 -1.35
CA LEU A 114 19.16 1.86 -0.49
C LEU A 114 20.27 2.88 -0.76
N SER A 115 21.49 2.41 -1.04
CA SER A 115 22.65 3.27 -1.33
C SER A 115 22.52 4.09 -2.62
N ARG A 116 21.58 3.72 -3.50
CA ARG A 116 21.28 4.44 -4.74
C ARG A 116 20.37 5.64 -4.52
N LEU A 117 19.72 5.71 -3.36
CA LEU A 117 18.87 6.81 -2.94
C LEU A 117 19.71 7.85 -2.20
N GLY A 118 19.59 9.10 -2.62
CA GLY A 118 20.16 10.27 -1.96
C GLY A 118 19.18 10.84 -0.92
N GLU A 119 19.03 12.16 -0.90
CA GLU A 119 18.12 12.84 0.03
C GLU A 119 16.67 12.35 -0.18
N ILE A 120 16.03 11.90 0.89
CA ILE A 120 14.62 11.53 0.90
C ILE A 120 13.79 12.77 1.20
N THR A 121 13.03 13.24 0.22
CA THR A 121 12.18 14.44 0.36
C THR A 121 10.83 14.11 1.00
N ALA A 122 10.21 12.98 0.62
CA ALA A 122 8.93 12.56 1.18
C ALA A 122 8.67 11.08 0.88
N SER A 123 7.89 10.41 1.71
CA SER A 123 7.34 9.07 1.44
C SER A 123 5.82 9.11 1.55
N GLU A 124 5.12 8.31 0.74
CA GLU A 124 3.65 8.15 0.71
C GLU A 124 2.93 9.51 0.63
N LYS A 125 3.39 10.36 -0.30
CA LYS A 125 2.93 11.74 -0.47
C LYS A 125 1.72 11.81 -1.40
N VAL A 126 0.61 12.37 -0.92
CA VAL A 126 -0.56 12.68 -1.75
C VAL A 126 -0.21 13.80 -2.74
N PHE A 127 -0.62 13.65 -3.99
CA PHE A 127 -0.52 14.70 -5.01
C PHE A 127 -1.86 14.97 -5.68
N GLU A 128 -2.04 16.22 -6.10
CA GLU A 128 -3.11 16.67 -6.98
C GLU A 128 -2.46 17.30 -8.22
N LEU A 129 -2.79 16.80 -9.40
CA LEU A 129 -2.32 17.32 -10.68
C LEU A 129 -3.51 17.80 -11.52
N ARG A 130 -3.52 19.09 -11.86
CA ARG A 130 -4.49 19.67 -12.78
C ARG A 130 -3.91 19.67 -14.19
N ILE A 131 -4.60 19.01 -15.11
CA ILE A 131 -4.26 18.99 -16.54
C ILE A 131 -5.30 19.85 -17.24
N THR A 132 -4.86 20.73 -18.14
CA THR A 132 -5.71 21.74 -18.80
C THR A 132 -6.94 21.19 -19.53
N ASN A 133 -6.89 19.93 -19.97
CA ASN A 133 -7.96 19.28 -20.73
C ASN A 133 -8.71 18.20 -19.93
N VAL A 134 -8.58 18.18 -18.59
CA VAL A 134 -9.31 17.25 -17.72
C VAL A 134 -10.04 18.03 -16.65
N ASP A 135 -11.38 17.96 -16.65
CA ASP A 135 -12.25 18.72 -15.74
C ASP A 135 -12.05 18.38 -14.26
N ARG A 136 -11.45 17.22 -13.97
CA ARG A 136 -11.16 16.75 -12.61
C ARG A 136 -9.66 16.57 -12.42
N PRO A 137 -9.10 16.99 -11.26
CA PRO A 137 -7.70 16.79 -11.00
C PRO A 137 -7.38 15.28 -10.87
N LEU A 138 -6.19 14.90 -11.32
CA LEU A 138 -5.63 13.58 -11.01
C LEU A 138 -5.11 13.61 -9.58
N VAL A 139 -5.63 12.70 -8.75
CA VAL A 139 -5.19 12.53 -7.37
C VAL A 139 -4.55 11.16 -7.23
N GLY A 140 -3.38 11.12 -6.59
CA GLY A 140 -2.68 9.87 -6.33
C GLY A 140 -1.75 9.96 -5.14
N ILE A 141 -1.04 8.87 -4.88
CA ILE A 141 -0.05 8.78 -3.82
C ILE A 141 1.29 8.39 -4.47
N ILE A 142 2.33 9.14 -4.14
CA ILE A 142 3.71 8.85 -4.53
C ILE A 142 4.35 8.06 -3.40
N ASP A 143 4.83 6.84 -3.69
CA ASP A 143 5.47 5.98 -2.70
C ASP A 143 6.70 6.67 -2.07
N LEU A 144 7.56 7.25 -2.91
CA LEU A 144 8.77 7.94 -2.47
C LEU A 144 9.19 9.06 -3.43
N LEU A 145 9.57 10.21 -2.85
CA LEU A 145 10.30 11.28 -3.50
C LEU A 145 11.72 11.30 -2.94
N ALA A 146 12.70 11.03 -3.79
CA ALA A 146 14.10 10.96 -3.40
C ALA A 146 15.02 11.45 -4.51
N ASP A 147 16.23 11.85 -4.15
CA ASP A 147 17.29 12.04 -5.13
C ASP A 147 17.81 10.69 -5.63
N VAL A 148 17.91 10.54 -6.95
CA VAL A 148 18.52 9.39 -7.60
C VAL A 148 19.49 9.92 -8.64
N ALA A 149 20.77 9.56 -8.52
CA ALA A 149 21.84 10.08 -9.38
C ALA A 149 21.84 11.62 -9.50
N GLY A 150 21.63 12.31 -8.37
CA GLY A 150 21.64 13.78 -8.28
C GLY A 150 20.39 14.47 -8.85
N LYS A 151 19.30 13.73 -9.11
CA LYS A 151 18.04 14.28 -9.62
C LYS A 151 16.86 13.93 -8.70
N LYS A 152 16.03 14.93 -8.40
CA LYS A 152 14.74 14.73 -7.71
C LYS A 152 13.85 13.82 -8.54
N THR A 153 13.52 12.66 -7.99
CA THR A 153 12.87 11.56 -8.72
C THR A 153 11.66 11.04 -7.94
N VAL A 154 10.58 10.76 -8.68
CA VAL A 154 9.44 9.99 -8.18
C VAL A 154 9.80 8.51 -8.31
N VAL A 155 9.88 7.82 -7.17
CA VAL A 155 10.18 6.39 -7.09
C VAL A 155 8.89 5.64 -6.77
N GLY A 156 8.59 4.63 -7.57
CA GLY A 156 7.46 3.73 -7.36
C GLY A 156 7.96 2.33 -7.01
N PHE A 157 7.47 1.77 -5.91
CA PHE A 157 7.78 0.41 -5.52
C PHE A 157 6.77 -0.57 -6.14
N LYS A 158 7.28 -1.73 -6.54
CA LYS A 158 6.48 -2.83 -7.09
C LYS A 158 6.91 -4.12 -6.42
N THR A 159 5.94 -4.88 -5.95
CA THR A 159 6.14 -6.16 -5.28
C THR A 159 5.76 -7.36 -6.16
N SER A 160 5.40 -7.11 -7.42
CA SER A 160 5.11 -8.14 -8.42
C SER A 160 6.37 -8.88 -8.85
N GLY A 161 6.30 -10.20 -8.99
CA GLY A 161 7.40 -11.02 -9.52
C GLY A 161 8.24 -11.73 -8.46
N LEU A 162 7.69 -11.99 -7.26
CA LEU A 162 8.26 -12.95 -6.31
C LEU A 162 8.12 -14.36 -6.91
N SER A 163 9.07 -14.75 -7.76
CA SER A 163 9.22 -16.09 -8.32
C SER A 163 10.20 -16.91 -7.49
#